data_AF-A0A2T0RPW9-F1
#
_entry.id   AF-A0A2T0RPW9-F1
#
_cell.length_a   1.000
_cell.length_b   1.000
_cell.length_c   1.000
_cell.angle_alpha   90.00
_cell.angle_beta   90.00
_cell.angle_gamma   90.00
#
_symmetry.space_group_name_H-M   'P 1'
#
loop_
_entity.id
_entity.type
_entity.pdbx_description
1 polymer ?
#
loop_
_entity_poly.entity_id
_entity_poly.type
_entity_poly.pdbx_seq_one_letter_code
_entity_poly.pdbx_strand_id
1 'polypeptide(L)'
;MGTVALRTEPASGLSVVVAAGRDAWRRFCKAQELGLDQLFDVGRALMEGRRLAMAEAGTNKPMGAGYARAFQAWCEVQGFVDVPTDWRGSLMWCCEHETEVRAMWAEHAAIKKSRPSLDPRNMANMTQRRRRNGPPKKRRPPTVAALPIATLCASLGKRLAALDPASALAEISELATALEAAALQAQAGQKMPLSNSHPAESLAERPSK
;
A
#
# COMPACT_ATOMS: atom_id res chain seq x y z
N MET A 1 -21.99 -42.32 20.13
CA MET A 1 -22.56 -41.82 18.86
C MET A 1 -23.47 -40.65 19.21
N GLY A 2 -23.00 -39.41 19.02
CA GLY A 2 -23.75 -38.21 19.40
C GLY A 2 -24.55 -37.68 18.23
N THR A 3 -25.87 -37.71 18.35
CA THR A 3 -26.83 -37.09 17.42
C THR A 3 -26.65 -35.58 17.43
N VAL A 4 -26.00 -35.05 16.39
CA VAL A 4 -25.88 -33.61 16.15
C VAL A 4 -27.27 -33.10 15.76
N ALA A 5 -27.92 -32.38 16.66
CA ALA A 5 -29.20 -31.75 16.42
C ALA A 5 -29.07 -30.74 15.27
N LEU A 6 -29.66 -31.08 14.12
CA LEU A 6 -29.81 -30.21 12.97
C LEU A 6 -30.73 -29.05 13.37
N ARG A 7 -30.13 -27.91 13.72
CA ARG A 7 -30.86 -26.64 13.80
C ARG A 7 -31.46 -26.35 12.43
N THR A 8 -32.76 -26.55 12.34
CA THR A 8 -33.58 -26.13 11.21
C THR A 8 -33.80 -24.63 11.35
N GLU A 9 -32.90 -23.84 10.76
CA GLU A 9 -33.04 -22.39 10.58
C GLU A 9 -34.10 -22.08 9.49
N PRO A 10 -34.76 -20.91 9.56
CA PRO A 10 -36.09 -20.66 9.02
C PRO A 10 -36.20 -20.74 7.50
N ALA A 11 -37.27 -21.42 7.06
CA ALA A 11 -37.57 -21.85 5.69
C ALA A 11 -37.88 -20.76 4.64
N SER A 12 -37.60 -19.47 4.90
CA SER A 12 -37.69 -18.38 3.90
C SER A 12 -36.81 -17.17 4.25
N GLY A 13 -35.83 -17.35 5.15
CA GLY A 13 -35.05 -16.27 5.76
C GLY A 13 -33.69 -16.08 5.10
N LEU A 14 -33.62 -15.16 4.13
CA LEU A 14 -32.32 -14.62 3.71
C LEU A 14 -31.61 -14.01 4.92
N SER A 15 -30.36 -14.42 5.16
CA SER A 15 -29.52 -13.80 6.19
C SER A 15 -29.50 -12.28 6.00
N VAL A 16 -29.70 -11.51 7.08
CA VAL A 16 -29.68 -10.05 7.07
C VAL A 16 -28.37 -9.51 6.47
N VAL A 17 -27.26 -10.21 6.73
CA VAL A 17 -25.93 -9.89 6.17
C VAL A 17 -25.91 -10.04 4.65
N VAL A 18 -26.50 -11.13 4.13
CA VAL A 18 -26.57 -11.37 2.68
C VAL A 18 -27.48 -10.35 2.01
N ALA A 19 -28.62 -10.03 2.62
CA ALA A 19 -29.52 -8.99 2.11
C ALA A 19 -28.83 -7.61 2.03
N ALA A 20 -28.12 -7.20 3.09
CA ALA A 20 -27.36 -5.94 3.12
C ALA A 20 -26.27 -5.89 2.04
N GLY A 21 -25.49 -6.98 1.88
CA GLY A 21 -24.47 -7.07 0.83
C GLY A 21 -25.05 -7.01 -0.58
N ARG A 22 -26.20 -7.65 -0.82
CA ARG A 22 -26.91 -7.58 -2.11
C ARG A 22 -27.38 -6.17 -2.41
N ASP A 23 -27.95 -5.49 -1.43
CA ASP A 23 -28.40 -4.10 -1.58
C ASP A 23 -27.25 -3.16 -1.86
N ALA A 24 -26.14 -3.31 -1.14
CA ALA A 24 -24.90 -2.58 -1.38
C ALA A 24 -24.38 -2.80 -2.81
N TRP A 25 -24.31 -4.05 -3.27
CA TRP A 25 -23.83 -4.36 -4.63
C TRP A 25 -24.76 -3.83 -5.72
N ARG A 26 -26.09 -3.96 -5.56
CA ARG A 26 -27.05 -3.38 -6.52
C ARG A 26 -26.92 -1.87 -6.63
N ARG A 27 -26.72 -1.17 -5.51
CA ARG A 27 -26.47 0.27 -5.50
C ARG A 27 -25.17 0.62 -6.24
N PHE A 28 -24.12 -0.19 -6.05
CA PHE A 28 -22.87 -0.04 -6.80
C PHE A 28 -23.08 -0.09 -8.30
N CYS A 29 -23.70 -1.15 -8.80
CA CYS A 29 -23.87 -1.36 -10.23
C CYS A 29 -24.64 -0.20 -10.87
N LYS A 30 -25.62 0.36 -10.14
CA LYS A 30 -26.46 1.47 -10.61
C LYS A 30 -25.75 2.83 -10.57
N ALA A 31 -25.10 3.16 -9.47
CA ALA A 31 -24.56 4.51 -9.24
C ALA A 31 -23.06 4.62 -9.51
N GLN A 32 -22.35 3.49 -9.63
CA GLN A 32 -20.88 3.40 -9.64
C GLN A 32 -20.22 4.07 -8.41
N GLU A 33 -21.00 4.28 -7.36
CA GLU A 33 -20.56 4.86 -6.11
C GLU A 33 -20.81 3.86 -4.98
N LEU A 34 -19.72 3.45 -4.33
CA LEU A 34 -19.79 2.74 -3.07
C LEU A 34 -19.27 3.64 -1.95
N GLY A 35 -19.84 3.54 -0.76
CA GLY A 35 -19.14 3.94 0.45
C GLY A 35 -18.28 2.80 0.96
N LEU A 36 -17.39 3.11 1.91
CA LEU A 36 -16.55 2.11 2.53
C LEU A 36 -17.39 1.06 3.30
N ASP A 37 -18.48 1.46 3.96
CA ASP A 37 -19.33 0.55 4.71
C ASP A 37 -20.06 -0.45 3.80
N GLN A 38 -20.60 0.03 2.67
CA GLN A 38 -21.23 -0.85 1.69
C GLN A 38 -20.23 -1.86 1.11
N LEU A 39 -18.94 -1.51 1.02
CA LEU A 39 -17.89 -2.44 0.57
C LEU A 39 -17.74 -3.60 1.56
N PHE A 40 -17.75 -3.28 2.85
CA PHE A 40 -17.71 -4.28 3.91
C PHE A 40 -19.00 -5.12 3.96
N ASP A 41 -20.16 -4.55 3.68
CA ASP A 41 -21.42 -5.31 3.61
C ASP A 41 -21.37 -6.38 2.50
N VAL A 42 -20.83 -6.04 1.32
CA VAL A 42 -20.60 -7.01 0.24
C VAL A 42 -19.61 -8.09 0.67
N GLY A 43 -18.47 -7.70 1.27
CA GLY A 43 -17.46 -8.66 1.69
C GLY A 43 -17.94 -9.61 2.78
N ARG A 44 -18.73 -9.14 3.76
CA ARG A 44 -19.36 -9.98 4.80
C ARG A 44 -20.37 -10.97 4.20
N ALA A 45 -21.17 -10.54 3.23
CA ALA A 45 -22.06 -11.44 2.50
C ALA A 45 -21.28 -12.54 1.77
N LEU A 46 -20.16 -12.20 1.12
CA LEU A 46 -19.28 -13.18 0.46
C LEU A 46 -18.63 -14.14 1.46
N MET A 47 -18.26 -13.70 2.66
CA MET A 47 -17.74 -14.59 3.72
C MET A 47 -18.78 -15.63 4.16
N GLU A 48 -20.06 -15.24 4.25
CA GLU A 48 -21.15 -16.18 4.54
C GLU A 48 -21.35 -17.17 3.39
N GLY A 49 -21.30 -16.69 2.14
CA GLY A 49 -21.31 -17.57 0.96
C GLY A 49 -20.14 -18.56 0.95
N ARG A 50 -18.93 -18.13 1.33
CA ARG A 50 -17.75 -19.00 1.45
C ARG A 50 -17.99 -20.09 2.48
N ARG A 51 -18.58 -19.76 3.64
CA ARG A 51 -18.91 -20.73 4.70
C ARG A 51 -19.92 -21.78 4.20
N LEU A 52 -20.99 -21.34 3.54
CA LEU A 52 -22.02 -22.23 2.97
C LEU A 52 -21.45 -23.12 1.85
N ALA A 53 -20.65 -22.56 0.96
CA ALA A 53 -20.03 -23.31 -0.13
C ALA A 53 -19.01 -24.35 0.37
N MET A 54 -18.27 -24.05 1.44
CA MET A 54 -17.37 -25.03 2.09
C MET A 54 -18.16 -26.19 2.71
N ALA A 55 -19.29 -25.89 3.36
CA ALA A 55 -20.18 -26.92 3.93
C ALA A 55 -20.78 -27.81 2.83
N GLU A 56 -21.30 -27.23 1.75
CA GLU A 56 -21.85 -27.96 0.60
C GLU A 56 -20.80 -28.86 -0.09
N ALA A 57 -19.57 -28.35 -0.24
CA ALA A 57 -18.49 -29.11 -0.85
C ALA A 57 -17.79 -30.10 0.09
N GLY A 58 -18.19 -30.18 1.37
CA GLY A 58 -17.58 -31.07 2.36
C GLY A 58 -16.10 -30.81 2.63
N THR A 59 -15.65 -29.54 2.54
CA THR A 59 -14.25 -29.15 2.72
C THR A 59 -14.07 -28.11 3.83
N ASN A 60 -12.96 -28.17 4.54
CA ASN A 60 -12.57 -27.18 5.55
C ASN A 60 -11.70 -26.05 4.97
N LYS A 61 -11.39 -26.09 3.67
CA LYS A 61 -10.55 -25.10 2.99
C LYS A 61 -11.31 -24.54 1.78
N PRO A 62 -11.23 -23.23 1.50
CA PRO A 62 -11.90 -22.59 0.36
C PRO A 62 -11.11 -22.83 -0.95
N MET A 63 -10.83 -24.09 -1.27
CA MET A 63 -9.99 -24.50 -2.39
C MET A 63 -10.58 -25.73 -3.09
N GLY A 64 -10.24 -25.90 -4.36
CA GLY A 64 -10.65 -27.06 -5.18
C GLY A 64 -11.92 -26.83 -5.99
N ALA A 65 -12.14 -27.70 -6.98
CA ALA A 65 -13.23 -27.57 -7.95
C ALA A 65 -14.63 -27.66 -7.32
N GLY A 66 -14.82 -28.53 -6.31
CA GLY A 66 -16.10 -28.67 -5.60
C GLY A 66 -16.52 -27.37 -4.92
N TYR A 67 -15.61 -26.76 -4.14
CA TYR A 67 -15.83 -25.47 -3.50
C TYR A 67 -16.07 -24.36 -4.53
N ALA A 68 -15.24 -24.27 -5.57
CA ALA A 68 -15.37 -23.23 -6.60
C ALA A 68 -16.74 -23.27 -7.28
N ARG A 69 -17.22 -24.47 -7.64
CA ARG A 69 -18.55 -24.68 -8.22
C ARG A 69 -19.67 -24.30 -7.25
N ALA A 70 -19.59 -24.74 -5.99
CA ALA A 70 -20.60 -24.42 -4.98
C ALA A 70 -20.65 -22.91 -4.68
N PHE A 71 -19.50 -22.24 -4.57
CA PHE A 71 -19.42 -20.80 -4.32
C PHE A 71 -19.90 -19.98 -5.51
N GLN A 72 -19.59 -20.40 -6.74
CA GLN A 72 -20.12 -19.77 -7.94
C GLN A 72 -21.64 -19.89 -8.03
N ALA A 73 -22.19 -21.10 -7.85
CA ALA A 73 -23.64 -21.31 -7.83
C ALA A 73 -24.32 -20.46 -6.75
N TRP A 74 -23.72 -20.35 -5.57
CA TRP A 74 -24.19 -19.45 -4.52
C TRP A 74 -24.17 -17.98 -4.96
N CYS A 75 -23.10 -17.51 -5.60
CA CYS A 75 -23.01 -16.14 -6.12
C CYS A 75 -24.08 -15.85 -7.18
N GLU A 76 -24.38 -16.81 -8.06
CA GLU A 76 -25.43 -16.70 -9.08
C GLU A 76 -26.81 -16.55 -8.42
N VAL A 77 -27.13 -17.42 -7.45
CA VAL A 77 -28.42 -17.37 -6.72
C VAL A 77 -28.59 -16.05 -5.94
N GLN A 78 -27.52 -15.54 -5.34
CA GLN A 78 -27.58 -14.33 -4.52
C GLN A 78 -27.38 -13.03 -5.31
N GLY A 79 -27.04 -13.09 -6.61
CA GLY A 79 -26.83 -11.89 -7.44
C GLY A 79 -25.48 -11.22 -7.22
N PHE A 80 -24.45 -11.98 -6.88
CA PHE A 80 -23.04 -11.55 -6.82
C PHE A 80 -22.23 -12.03 -8.04
N VAL A 81 -22.89 -12.53 -9.09
CA VAL A 81 -22.22 -13.04 -10.31
C VAL A 81 -21.33 -11.99 -10.96
N ASP A 82 -21.78 -10.73 -10.97
CA ASP A 82 -21.06 -9.60 -11.60
C ASP A 82 -19.90 -9.07 -10.76
N VAL A 83 -19.72 -9.55 -9.51
CA VAL A 83 -18.57 -9.17 -8.70
C VAL A 83 -17.32 -9.80 -9.33
N PRO A 84 -16.31 -9.01 -9.74
CA PRO A 84 -15.09 -9.54 -10.36
C PRO A 84 -14.41 -10.57 -9.46
N THR A 85 -13.86 -11.63 -10.07
CA THR A 85 -13.26 -12.75 -9.33
C THR A 85 -12.13 -12.29 -8.41
N ASP A 86 -11.29 -11.34 -8.85
CA ASP A 86 -10.20 -10.77 -8.05
C ASP A 86 -10.70 -9.85 -6.92
N TRP A 87 -11.87 -9.22 -7.10
CA TRP A 87 -12.53 -8.45 -6.06
C TRP A 87 -13.07 -9.34 -4.95
N ARG A 88 -13.66 -10.51 -5.26
CA ARG A 88 -14.25 -11.39 -4.23
C ARG A 88 -13.23 -11.75 -3.14
N GLY A 89 -12.02 -12.17 -3.54
CA GLY A 89 -10.95 -12.47 -2.61
C GLY A 89 -10.50 -11.24 -1.81
N SER A 90 -10.33 -10.10 -2.48
CA SER A 90 -9.88 -8.86 -1.85
C SER A 90 -10.91 -8.29 -0.87
N LEU A 91 -12.20 -8.39 -1.18
CA LEU A 91 -13.32 -7.96 -0.32
C LEU A 91 -13.39 -8.79 0.96
N MET A 92 -13.32 -10.12 0.85
CA MET A 92 -13.26 -11.01 2.01
C MET A 92 -12.02 -10.72 2.86
N TRP A 93 -10.85 -10.55 2.23
CA TRP A 93 -9.62 -10.18 2.95
C TRP A 93 -9.75 -8.85 3.68
N CYS A 94 -10.39 -7.85 3.06
CA CYS A 94 -10.63 -6.56 3.70
C CYS A 94 -11.54 -6.72 4.93
N CYS A 95 -12.58 -7.53 4.86
CA CYS A 95 -13.47 -7.80 6.00
C CYS A 95 -12.75 -8.51 7.15
N GLU A 96 -11.92 -9.51 6.86
CA GLU A 96 -11.09 -10.20 7.86
C GLU A 96 -10.13 -9.22 8.58
N HIS A 97 -9.82 -8.06 7.97
CA HIS A 97 -8.90 -7.05 8.48
C HIS A 97 -9.53 -5.65 8.56
N GLU A 98 -10.83 -5.59 8.84
CA GLU A 98 -11.66 -4.38 8.72
C GLU A 98 -11.05 -3.18 9.47
N THR A 99 -10.63 -3.37 10.73
CA THR A 99 -10.06 -2.31 11.57
C THR A 99 -8.87 -1.62 10.91
N GLU A 100 -7.95 -2.40 10.35
CA GLU A 100 -6.72 -1.87 9.74
C GLU A 100 -7.01 -1.21 8.40
N VAL A 101 -7.88 -1.81 7.60
CA VAL A 101 -8.31 -1.26 6.31
C VAL A 101 -9.00 0.08 6.52
N ARG A 102 -9.86 0.22 7.54
CA ARG A 102 -10.50 1.50 7.90
C ARG A 102 -9.50 2.55 8.33
N ALA A 103 -8.54 2.20 9.20
CA ALA A 103 -7.49 3.13 9.63
C ALA A 103 -6.64 3.60 8.43
N MET A 104 -6.26 2.67 7.56
CA MET A 104 -5.52 2.96 6.33
C MET A 104 -6.29 3.87 5.38
N TRP A 105 -7.59 3.61 5.21
CA TRP A 105 -8.44 4.41 4.36
C TRP A 105 -8.58 5.84 4.88
N ALA A 106 -8.79 6.00 6.19
CA ALA A 106 -8.91 7.31 6.83
C ALA A 106 -7.64 8.15 6.67
N GLU A 107 -6.46 7.56 6.87
CA GLU A 107 -5.19 8.25 6.63
C GLU A 107 -5.01 8.65 5.16
N HIS A 108 -5.33 7.76 4.23
CA HIS A 108 -5.21 8.04 2.81
C HIS A 108 -6.19 9.12 2.33
N ALA A 109 -7.41 9.12 2.87
CA ALA A 109 -8.40 10.15 2.62
C ALA A 109 -7.99 11.52 3.20
N ALA A 110 -7.27 11.56 4.33
CA ALA A 110 -6.78 12.81 4.91
C ALA A 110 -5.66 13.47 4.08
N ILE A 111 -4.86 12.67 3.35
CA ILE A 111 -3.72 13.17 2.56
C ILE A 111 -4.18 13.70 1.19
N LYS A 112 -5.19 13.06 0.58
CA LYS A 112 -5.62 13.38 -0.78
C LYS A 112 -6.70 14.46 -0.78
N LYS A 113 -6.56 15.43 -1.70
CA LYS A 113 -7.59 16.45 -1.94
C LYS A 113 -8.86 15.89 -2.59
N SER A 114 -8.75 14.76 -3.30
CA SER A 114 -9.88 14.06 -3.92
C SER A 114 -10.22 12.77 -3.16
N ARG A 115 -11.49 12.36 -3.24
CA ARG A 115 -11.94 11.08 -2.67
C ARG A 115 -11.11 9.95 -3.28
N PRO A 116 -10.41 9.13 -2.48
CA PRO A 116 -9.62 8.05 -3.04
C PRO A 116 -10.51 7.00 -3.74
N SER A 117 -9.93 6.23 -4.66
CA SER A 117 -10.63 5.13 -5.31
C SER A 117 -10.89 3.98 -4.33
N LEU A 118 -12.13 3.49 -4.30
CA LEU A 118 -12.59 2.37 -3.46
C LEU A 118 -12.41 1.02 -4.14
N ASP A 119 -11.22 0.78 -4.67
CA ASP A 119 -10.84 -0.52 -5.21
C ASP A 119 -10.37 -1.44 -4.06
N PRO A 120 -11.09 -2.55 -3.77
CA PRO A 120 -10.75 -3.46 -2.67
C PRO A 120 -9.35 -4.08 -2.83
N ARG A 121 -8.89 -4.29 -4.06
CA ARG A 121 -7.54 -4.81 -4.33
C ARG A 121 -6.47 -3.82 -3.92
N ASN A 122 -6.65 -2.54 -4.27
CA ASN A 122 -5.74 -1.48 -3.87
C ASN A 122 -5.73 -1.28 -2.35
N MET A 123 -6.89 -1.34 -1.69
CA MET A 123 -6.99 -1.27 -0.23
C MET A 123 -6.26 -2.43 0.45
N ALA A 124 -6.46 -3.65 -0.02
CA ALA A 124 -5.76 -4.83 0.49
C ALA A 124 -4.24 -4.69 0.32
N ASN A 125 -3.77 -4.37 -0.89
CA ASN A 125 -2.35 -4.20 -1.20
C ASN A 125 -1.69 -3.09 -0.36
N MET A 126 -2.37 -1.95 -0.21
CA MET A 126 -1.86 -0.83 0.58
C MET A 126 -1.72 -1.20 2.06
N THR A 127 -2.72 -1.89 2.61
CA THR A 127 -2.72 -2.36 4.01
C THR A 127 -1.63 -3.41 4.23
N GLN A 128 -1.54 -4.42 3.36
CA GLN A 128 -0.49 -5.44 3.42
C GLN A 128 0.92 -4.84 3.30
N ARG A 129 1.11 -3.88 2.38
CA ARG A 129 2.39 -3.18 2.23
C ARG A 129 2.77 -2.44 3.50
N ARG A 130 1.81 -1.82 4.19
CA ARG A 130 2.09 -1.14 5.46
C ARG A 130 2.39 -2.11 6.60
N ARG A 131 1.69 -3.26 6.67
CA ARG A 131 2.05 -4.34 7.60
C ARG A 131 3.50 -4.80 7.40
N ARG A 132 3.90 -5.03 6.15
CA ARG A 132 5.25 -5.52 5.81
C ARG A 132 6.34 -4.48 6.04
N ASN A 133 6.10 -3.23 5.66
CA ASN A 133 7.13 -2.19 5.64
C ASN A 133 7.12 -1.29 6.89
N GLY A 134 6.14 -1.47 7.77
CA GLY A 134 5.87 -0.55 8.88
C GLY A 134 5.26 0.79 8.43
N PRO A 135 5.09 1.73 9.37
CA PRO A 135 4.65 3.08 9.05
C PRO A 135 5.63 3.74 8.06
N PRO A 136 5.14 4.58 7.13
CA PRO A 136 6.01 5.25 6.19
C PRO A 136 7.09 6.02 6.94
N LYS A 137 8.36 5.72 6.66
CA LYS A 137 9.49 6.48 7.22
C LYS A 137 9.26 7.94 6.86
N LYS A 138 9.16 8.82 7.86
CA LYS A 138 9.11 10.27 7.64
C LYS A 138 10.28 10.61 6.72
N ARG A 139 9.99 11.12 5.52
CA ARG A 139 11.04 11.58 4.62
C ARG A 139 11.83 12.62 5.40
N ARG A 140 13.11 12.37 5.64
CA ARG A 140 14.00 13.41 6.14
C ARG A 140 13.89 14.56 5.14
N PRO A 141 13.77 15.82 5.60
CA PRO A 141 13.85 16.94 4.67
C PRO A 141 15.12 16.77 3.83
N PRO A 142 15.09 17.13 2.54
CA PRO A 142 16.29 17.08 1.72
C PRO A 142 17.39 17.82 2.50
N THR A 143 18.50 17.14 2.75
CA THR A 143 19.66 17.79 3.35
C THR A 143 20.03 18.99 2.47
N VAL A 144 20.52 20.07 3.06
CA VAL A 144 20.91 21.29 2.32
C VAL A 144 21.81 20.94 1.12
N ALA A 145 22.69 19.94 1.27
CA ALA A 145 23.56 19.43 0.21
C ALA A 145 22.84 18.78 -1.01
N ALA A 146 21.58 18.38 -0.86
CA ALA A 146 20.77 17.75 -1.92
C ALA A 146 19.78 18.73 -2.57
N LEU A 147 19.74 19.98 -2.12
CA LEU A 147 18.90 21.01 -2.74
C LEU A 147 19.54 21.50 -4.05
N PRO A 148 18.74 21.77 -5.10
CA PRO A 148 19.25 22.45 -6.29
C PRO A 148 19.89 23.79 -5.89
N ILE A 149 21.01 24.14 -6.51
CA ILE A 149 21.74 25.40 -6.25
C ILE A 149 20.80 26.60 -6.34
N ALA A 150 19.89 26.62 -7.33
CA ALA A 150 18.89 27.67 -7.48
C ALA A 150 17.99 27.84 -6.24
N THR A 151 17.55 26.74 -5.62
CA THR A 151 16.73 26.77 -4.40
C THR A 151 17.53 27.27 -3.19
N LEU A 152 18.81 26.90 -3.10
CA LEU A 152 19.72 27.41 -2.08
C LEU A 152 19.92 28.92 -2.23
N CYS A 153 20.25 29.38 -3.43
CA CYS A 153 20.41 30.81 -3.73
C CYS A 153 19.14 31.61 -3.43
N ALA A 154 17.96 31.10 -3.81
CA ALA A 154 16.69 31.76 -3.52
C ALA A 154 16.41 31.84 -2.01
N SER A 155 16.74 30.79 -1.26
CA SER A 155 16.57 30.77 0.21
C SER A 155 17.54 31.72 0.90
N LEU A 156 18.80 31.75 0.46
CA LEU A 156 19.83 32.69 0.91
C LEU A 156 19.43 34.14 0.61
N GLY A 157 18.97 34.44 -0.60
CA GLY A 157 18.53 35.78 -0.98
C GLY A 157 17.38 36.29 -0.11
N LYS A 158 16.38 35.43 0.19
CA LYS A 158 15.30 35.78 1.12
C LYS A 158 15.80 36.06 2.53
N ARG A 159 16.76 35.26 3.02
CA ARG A 159 17.35 35.45 4.35
C ARG A 159 18.14 36.75 4.42
N LEU A 160 19.01 37.01 3.45
CA LEU A 160 19.82 38.23 3.39
C LEU A 160 18.95 39.49 3.26
N ALA A 161 17.85 39.44 2.52
CA ALA A 161 16.91 40.55 2.39
C ALA A 161 16.17 40.91 3.69
N ALA A 162 16.12 40.00 4.67
CA ALA A 162 15.49 40.24 5.97
C ALA A 162 16.46 40.81 7.03
N LEU A 163 17.76 40.88 6.72
CA LEU A 163 18.79 41.41 7.60
C LEU A 163 19.07 42.88 7.28
N ASP A 164 19.63 43.61 8.24
CA ASP A 164 20.21 44.92 7.93
C ASP A 164 21.46 44.76 7.04
N PRO A 165 21.84 45.80 6.28
CA PRO A 165 22.95 45.69 5.31
C PRO A 165 24.28 45.25 5.92
N ALA A 166 24.60 45.63 7.16
CA ALA A 166 25.86 45.28 7.80
C ALA A 166 25.88 43.79 8.17
N SER A 167 24.78 43.29 8.76
CA SER A 167 24.62 41.87 9.09
C SER A 167 24.59 40.99 7.84
N ALA A 168 23.93 41.44 6.76
CA ALA A 168 23.91 40.72 5.49
C ALA A 168 25.31 40.57 4.89
N LEU A 169 26.12 41.64 4.90
CA LEU A 169 27.50 41.60 4.40
C LEU A 169 28.39 40.67 5.23
N ALA A 170 28.26 40.69 6.56
CA ALA A 170 29.00 39.79 7.44
C ALA A 170 28.67 38.32 7.13
N GLU A 171 27.38 37.98 6.96
CA GLU A 171 26.95 36.63 6.61
C GLU A 171 27.47 36.19 5.23
N ILE A 172 27.43 37.08 4.22
CA ILE A 172 28.00 36.78 2.89
C ILE A 172 29.50 36.48 2.99
N SER A 173 30.25 37.26 3.78
CA SER A 173 31.68 37.05 3.97
C SER A 173 31.97 35.68 4.61
N GLU A 174 31.23 35.31 5.65
CA GLU A 174 31.37 34.02 6.32
C GLU A 174 31.07 32.85 5.35
N LEU A 175 29.99 32.97 4.57
CA LEU A 175 29.62 31.97 3.57
C LEU A 175 30.67 31.83 2.47
N ALA A 176 31.26 32.95 2.01
CA ALA A 176 32.33 32.94 1.02
C ALA A 176 33.57 32.19 1.55
N THR A 177 34.00 32.46 2.79
CA THR A 177 35.10 31.75 3.43
C THR A 177 34.81 30.26 3.59
N ALA A 178 33.60 29.89 3.99
CA ALA A 178 33.20 28.49 4.12
C ALA A 178 33.22 27.75 2.77
N LEU A 179 32.75 28.40 1.70
CA LEU A 179 32.78 27.84 0.34
C LEU A 179 34.20 27.66 -0.18
N GLU A 180 35.08 28.63 0.07
CA GLU A 180 36.49 28.55 -0.32
C GLU A 180 37.20 27.39 0.41
N ALA A 181 37.00 27.26 1.73
CA ALA A 181 37.53 26.15 2.51
C ALA A 181 37.03 24.79 2.01
N ALA A 182 35.73 24.68 1.68
CA ALA A 182 35.15 23.46 1.12
C ALA A 182 35.73 23.13 -0.26
N ALA A 183 35.96 24.13 -1.12
CA ALA A 183 36.57 23.94 -2.43
C ALA A 183 38.02 23.42 -2.32
N LEU A 184 38.81 23.96 -1.39
CA LEU A 184 40.16 23.48 -1.12
C LEU A 184 40.18 22.03 -0.61
N GLN A 185 39.26 21.67 0.29
CA GLN A 185 39.12 20.29 0.77
C GLN A 185 38.74 19.31 -0.35
N ALA A 186 37.81 19.71 -1.24
CA ALA A 186 37.41 18.89 -2.38
C ALA A 186 38.57 18.65 -3.36
N GLN A 187 39.40 19.68 -3.62
CA GLN A 187 40.60 19.57 -4.44
C GLN A 187 41.66 18.66 -3.81
N ALA A 188 41.84 18.72 -2.49
CA ALA A 188 42.74 17.84 -1.76
C ALA A 188 42.28 16.37 -1.79
N GLY A 189 40.97 16.13 -1.69
CA GLY A 189 40.38 14.78 -1.75
C GLY A 189 40.46 14.11 -3.12
N GLN A 190 40.41 14.88 -4.22
CA GLN A 190 40.61 14.35 -5.58
C GLN A 190 42.05 13.93 -5.88
N LYS A 191 43.02 14.36 -5.06
CA LYS A 191 44.45 14.10 -5.26
C LYS A 191 44.94 12.78 -4.67
N MET A 192 44.04 11.86 -4.32
CA MET A 192 44.37 10.49 -3.90
C MET A 192 44.48 9.54 -5.12
N PRO A 193 45.61 8.84 -5.29
CA PRO A 193 46.02 8.24 -6.55
C PRO A 193 45.22 6.97 -6.88
N LEU A 194 44.78 6.89 -8.13
CA LEU A 194 44.56 5.62 -8.83
C LEU A 194 45.93 4.93 -9.04
N SER A 195 46.57 4.50 -7.96
CA SER A 195 47.63 3.50 -8.04
C SER A 195 46.95 2.13 -8.10
N ASN A 196 46.36 1.82 -9.26
CA ASN A 196 46.09 0.44 -9.64
C ASN A 196 47.44 -0.21 -9.93
N SER A 197 48.17 -0.58 -8.89
CA SER A 197 49.13 -1.67 -8.98
C SER A 197 48.34 -2.94 -9.23
N HIS A 198 48.07 -3.25 -10.50
CA HIS A 198 47.65 -4.58 -10.91
C HIS A 198 48.77 -5.54 -10.48
N PRO A 199 48.54 -6.47 -9.53
CA PRO A 199 49.45 -7.59 -9.38
C PRO A 199 49.37 -8.39 -10.68
N ALA A 200 50.52 -8.58 -11.32
CA ALA A 200 50.65 -9.43 -12.48
C ALA A 200 50.02 -10.79 -12.18
N GLU A 201 48.93 -11.08 -12.90
CA GLU A 201 48.23 -12.35 -12.84
C GLU A 201 49.18 -13.43 -13.36
N SER A 202 49.76 -14.17 -12.42
CA SER A 202 50.59 -15.34 -12.68
C SER A 202 49.73 -16.39 -13.40
N LEU A 203 50.02 -16.59 -14.68
CA LEU A 203 49.56 -17.72 -15.49
C LEU A 203 50.01 -19.04 -14.85
N ALA A 204 49.16 -19.61 -14.00
CA ALA A 204 49.26 -20.99 -13.58
C ALA A 204 48.37 -21.86 -14.48
N GLU A 205 49.07 -22.68 -15.26
CA GLU A 205 48.63 -23.76 -16.14
C GLU A 205 47.39 -24.54 -15.64
N ARG A 206 46.43 -24.74 -16.55
CA ARG A 206 45.39 -25.78 -16.40
C ARG A 206 45.72 -26.94 -17.35
N PRO A 207 45.86 -28.18 -16.84
CA PRO A 207 46.02 -29.36 -17.69
C PRO A 207 44.68 -29.79 -18.31
N SER A 208 44.71 -30.08 -19.62
CA SER A 208 43.61 -30.68 -20.38
C SER A 208 43.32 -32.11 -19.93
N LYS A 209 42.05 -32.40 -19.67
CA LYS A 209 41.43 -33.72 -19.87
C LYS A 209 40.03 -33.55 -20.42
#